data_AF-A0A812IBR2-F1
#
_entry.id   AF-A0A812IBR2-F1
#
_cell.length_a   1.000
_cell.length_b   1.000
_cell.length_c   1.000
_cell.angle_alpha   90.00
_cell.angle_beta   90.00
_cell.angle_gamma   90.00
#
_symmetry.space_group_name_H-M   'P 1'
#
loop_
_entity.id
_entity.type
_entity.pdbx_description
1 polymer ?
#
loop_
_entity_poly.entity_id
_entity_poly.type
_entity_poly.pdbx_seq_one_letter_code
_entity_poly.pdbx_strand_id
1 'polypeptide(L)'
;MRALTPAEVSNARRLRFLKEQKLQNRTRAGGSAKADPPAGPPAEKCMQEPASSASAGATSPEGSPKADPPAGQCAQAGTQGGKRRPSGPNTQGAGKRPDPEARESASKRRMLALNSVLTPQQNSRSNAFDDMTLTFDEGGTKQVCSLLLRMTSPVWDRMLASGMKEACQGTVTVGASKEDFDAFYGMLLPGASRVMEHESEIDGVLALSEYYQVDFVKEACETKLLQLPTSVERLLQAEKYGLAQQYERCIKAAATTYTEEQLKQLRRCSPDALERVAVAMRNLLSRRDRANQGGARSPVVPVRRSARLAAQKKVMPEDID
;
A
#
# COMPACT_ATOMS: atom_id res chain seq x y z
N MET A 1 6.09 20.90 30.43
CA MET A 1 5.47 19.89 29.53
C MET A 1 5.69 20.36 28.09
N ARG A 2 6.32 19.55 27.23
CA ARG A 2 6.58 19.93 25.82
C ARG A 2 5.39 19.46 24.97
N ALA A 3 4.80 20.37 24.20
CA ALA A 3 3.74 20.01 23.25
C ALA A 3 4.35 19.19 22.09
N LEU A 4 3.69 18.08 21.72
CA LEU A 4 4.08 17.27 20.57
C LEU A 4 3.73 17.99 19.27
N THR A 5 4.56 17.82 18.26
CA THR A 5 4.33 18.33 16.91
C THR A 5 3.24 17.52 16.18
N PRO A 6 2.54 18.10 15.20
CA PRO A 6 1.53 17.37 14.41
C PRO A 6 2.07 16.09 13.75
N ALA A 7 3.35 16.10 13.31
CA ALA A 7 4.01 14.93 12.75
C ALA A 7 4.21 13.80 13.78
N GLU A 8 4.55 14.14 15.02
CA GLU A 8 4.65 13.17 16.12
C GLU A 8 3.28 12.59 16.49
N VAL A 9 2.21 13.40 16.43
CA VAL A 9 0.83 12.93 16.64
C VAL A 9 0.40 11.95 15.53
N SER A 10 0.71 12.26 14.27
CA SER A 10 0.41 11.38 13.14
C SER A 10 1.19 10.05 13.24
N ASN A 11 2.49 10.10 13.55
CA ASN A 11 3.29 8.90 13.77
C ASN A 11 2.80 8.06 14.97
N ALA A 12 2.37 8.70 16.07
CA ALA A 12 1.80 8.01 17.21
C ALA A 12 0.49 7.30 16.87
N ARG A 13 -0.37 7.91 16.04
CA ARG A 13 -1.60 7.28 15.54
C ARG A 13 -1.30 6.09 14.63
N ARG A 14 -0.34 6.24 13.71
CA ARG A 14 0.12 5.17 12.81
C ARG A 14 0.67 3.96 13.59
N LEU A 15 1.43 4.19 14.66
CA LEU A 15 1.96 3.13 15.52
C LEU A 15 0.87 2.40 16.30
N ARG A 16 -0.16 3.10 16.79
CA ARG A 16 -1.31 2.47 17.45
C ARG A 16 -2.07 1.56 16.48
N PHE A 17 -2.30 2.04 15.27
CA PHE A 17 -2.99 1.28 14.22
C PHE A 17 -2.25 -0.02 13.86
N LEU A 18 -0.93 0.05 13.65
CA LEU A 18 -0.11 -1.14 13.38
C LEU A 18 -0.10 -2.15 14.54
N LYS A 19 -0.16 -1.66 15.79
CA LYS A 19 -0.23 -2.53 16.97
C LYS A 19 -1.56 -3.28 17.05
N GLU A 20 -2.67 -2.63 16.72
CA GLU A 20 -4.00 -3.27 16.67
C GLU A 20 -4.09 -4.31 15.54
N GLN A 21 -3.57 -4.02 14.35
CA GLN A 21 -3.49 -5.00 13.26
C GLN A 21 -2.70 -6.26 13.66
N LYS A 22 -1.58 -6.09 14.38
CA LYS A 22 -0.77 -7.23 14.85
C LYS A 22 -1.53 -8.09 15.88
N LEU A 23 -2.39 -7.49 16.71
CA LEU A 23 -3.26 -8.25 17.63
C LEU A 23 -4.34 -9.02 16.87
N GLN A 24 -5.00 -8.40 15.90
CA GLN A 24 -6.07 -9.04 15.11
C GLN A 24 -5.55 -10.21 14.26
N ASN A 25 -4.33 -10.11 13.71
CA ASN A 25 -3.73 -11.23 12.97
C ASN A 25 -3.33 -12.39 13.90
N ARG A 26 -2.96 -12.10 15.15
CA ARG A 26 -2.58 -13.14 16.13
C ARG A 26 -3.78 -13.95 16.63
N THR A 27 -4.95 -13.33 16.77
CA THR A 27 -6.18 -14.06 17.13
C THR A 27 -6.70 -14.93 15.99
N ARG A 28 -6.42 -14.58 14.73
CA ARG A 28 -6.83 -15.35 13.55
C ARG A 28 -5.96 -16.58 13.28
N ALA A 29 -4.69 -16.57 13.68
CA ALA A 29 -3.77 -17.70 13.53
C ALA A 29 -3.88 -18.77 14.64
N GLY A 30 -4.64 -18.52 15.71
CA GLY A 30 -4.75 -19.42 16.87
C GLY A 30 -5.92 -20.41 16.84
N GLY A 31 -6.78 -20.38 15.82
CA GLY A 31 -7.99 -21.21 15.77
C GLY A 31 -7.81 -22.50 14.96
N SER A 32 -7.23 -23.53 15.58
CA SER A 32 -7.47 -24.97 15.34
C SER A 32 -6.19 -25.79 15.62
N ALA A 33 -5.75 -25.82 16.88
CA ALA A 33 -5.01 -26.95 17.40
C ALA A 33 -6.00 -27.78 18.22
N LYS A 34 -6.64 -28.74 17.55
CA LYS A 34 -7.44 -29.78 18.18
C LYS A 34 -6.46 -30.57 19.06
N ALA A 35 -6.60 -30.43 20.38
CA ALA A 35 -5.78 -31.16 21.33
C ALA A 35 -6.13 -32.65 21.24
N ASP A 36 -5.20 -33.45 20.74
CA ASP A 36 -5.24 -34.91 20.88
C ASP A 36 -5.00 -35.28 22.36
N PRO A 37 -5.74 -36.25 22.92
CA PRO A 37 -5.53 -36.73 24.27
C PRO A 37 -4.20 -37.51 24.39
N PRO A 38 -3.53 -37.49 25.56
CA PRO A 38 -2.23 -38.11 25.73
C PRO A 38 -2.31 -39.64 25.67
N ALA A 39 -1.56 -40.23 24.74
CA ALA A 39 -1.37 -41.67 24.64
C ALA A 39 -0.46 -42.19 25.78
N GLY A 40 -0.88 -43.32 26.37
CA GLY A 40 -0.17 -44.04 27.41
C GLY A 40 1.09 -44.79 26.94
N PRO A 41 1.79 -45.47 27.86
CA PRO A 41 3.13 -46.04 27.64
C PRO A 41 3.12 -47.33 26.80
N PRO A 42 4.28 -47.74 26.26
CA PRO A 42 4.37 -48.75 25.22
C PRO A 42 4.32 -50.17 25.79
N ALA A 43 3.52 -51.03 25.17
CA ALA A 43 3.59 -52.47 25.33
C ALA A 43 4.06 -53.10 24.01
N GLU A 44 5.02 -54.02 24.15
CA GLU A 44 5.70 -54.76 23.09
C GLU A 44 4.77 -55.73 22.33
N LYS A 45 5.12 -55.96 21.05
CA LYS A 45 5.05 -57.25 20.33
C LYS A 45 3.66 -57.86 20.06
N CYS A 46 3.25 -57.92 18.79
CA CYS A 46 3.18 -59.16 18.01
C CYS A 46 2.71 -58.93 16.57
N MET A 47 3.11 -59.84 15.69
CA MET A 47 2.92 -59.90 14.25
C MET A 47 1.45 -60.12 13.82
N GLN A 48 1.07 -59.60 12.65
CA GLN A 48 0.44 -60.31 11.49
C GLN A 48 -0.45 -59.38 10.64
N GLU A 49 -0.07 -59.22 9.37
CA GLU A 49 -1.00 -59.12 8.23
C GLU A 49 -1.70 -60.50 8.02
N PRO A 50 -2.87 -60.64 7.36
CA PRO A 50 -3.22 -59.94 6.10
C PRO A 50 -4.72 -59.62 5.81
N ALA A 51 -4.91 -58.86 4.72
CA ALA A 51 -5.99 -58.85 3.72
C ALA A 51 -7.48 -59.01 4.12
N SER A 52 -8.33 -58.11 3.62
CA SER A 52 -9.40 -58.40 2.62
C SER A 52 -10.65 -57.49 2.74
N SER A 53 -11.08 -56.99 1.57
CA SER A 53 -12.45 -56.79 1.08
C SER A 53 -13.51 -55.97 1.86
N ALA A 54 -14.00 -54.95 1.14
CA ALA A 54 -15.40 -54.68 0.81
C ALA A 54 -16.34 -53.97 1.80
N SER A 55 -17.04 -52.98 1.21
CA SER A 55 -18.51 -52.83 1.19
C SER A 55 -19.06 -51.50 1.73
N ALA A 56 -20.21 -51.18 1.16
CA ALA A 56 -20.95 -49.93 1.21
C ALA A 56 -21.46 -49.56 2.60
N GLY A 57 -21.76 -48.27 2.77
CA GLY A 57 -22.50 -47.76 3.93
C GLY A 57 -22.89 -46.31 3.73
N ALA A 58 -24.01 -46.09 3.05
CA ALA A 58 -24.73 -44.84 3.08
C ALA A 58 -25.33 -44.62 4.48
N THR A 59 -25.24 -43.41 5.02
CA THR A 59 -26.21 -42.87 5.99
C THR A 59 -26.04 -41.35 6.10
N SER A 60 -27.07 -40.62 5.66
CA SER A 60 -27.37 -39.26 6.11
C SER A 60 -27.61 -39.25 7.63
N PRO A 61 -27.52 -38.08 8.27
CA PRO A 61 -28.74 -37.59 8.89
C PRO A 61 -29.01 -36.09 8.65
N GLU A 62 -30.29 -35.84 8.41
CA GLU A 62 -31.00 -34.58 8.65
C GLU A 62 -30.67 -33.99 10.02
N GLY A 63 -30.53 -32.66 10.07
CA GLY A 63 -30.40 -31.90 11.29
C GLY A 63 -30.76 -30.44 11.06
N SER A 64 -32.06 -30.16 10.86
CA SER A 64 -32.60 -28.81 11.02
C SER A 64 -32.41 -28.33 12.46
N PRO A 65 -32.15 -27.03 12.67
CA PRO A 65 -33.12 -26.29 13.46
C PRO A 65 -33.45 -24.90 12.92
N LYS A 66 -34.77 -24.63 12.91
CA LYS A 66 -35.40 -23.31 13.02
C LYS A 66 -34.78 -22.48 14.14
N ALA A 67 -34.49 -21.21 13.86
CA ALA A 67 -34.91 -20.08 14.70
C ALA A 67 -34.53 -18.76 14.02
N ASP A 68 -35.55 -18.00 13.61
CA ASP A 68 -35.47 -16.57 13.29
C ASP A 68 -34.99 -15.76 14.50
N PRO A 69 -34.33 -14.62 14.27
CA PRO A 69 -34.55 -13.46 15.13
C PRO A 69 -34.99 -12.21 14.35
N PRO A 70 -35.69 -11.29 15.03
CA PRO A 70 -36.60 -10.35 14.42
C PRO A 70 -35.93 -9.11 13.81
N ALA A 71 -36.66 -8.53 12.84
CA ALA A 71 -36.45 -7.22 12.28
C ALA A 71 -36.31 -6.14 13.38
N GLY A 72 -35.10 -5.60 13.52
CA GLY A 72 -34.81 -4.43 14.32
C GLY A 72 -35.15 -3.15 13.54
N GLN A 73 -36.30 -2.57 13.86
CA GLN A 73 -36.67 -1.22 13.44
C GLN A 73 -35.69 -0.21 14.07
N CYS A 74 -34.92 0.51 13.25
CA CYS A 74 -34.20 1.70 13.70
C CYS A 74 -35.19 2.84 13.92
N ALA A 75 -35.56 3.06 15.18
CA ALA A 75 -36.38 4.16 15.63
C ALA A 75 -35.71 5.51 15.33
N GLN A 76 -36.47 6.40 14.69
CA GLN A 76 -36.19 7.83 14.61
C GLN A 76 -36.53 8.47 15.95
N ALA A 77 -35.52 8.94 16.69
CA ALA A 77 -35.72 9.79 17.84
C ALA A 77 -35.51 11.25 17.41
N GLY A 78 -36.61 11.99 17.30
CA GLY A 78 -36.59 13.44 17.26
C GLY A 78 -36.35 14.01 18.65
N THR A 79 -35.52 15.04 18.73
CA THR A 79 -35.46 15.91 19.90
C THR A 79 -35.47 17.36 19.45
N GLN A 80 -36.58 18.01 19.77
CA GLN A 80 -36.79 19.44 19.71
C GLN A 80 -35.97 20.15 20.82
N GLY A 81 -35.65 21.42 20.58
CA GLY A 81 -35.56 22.43 21.64
C GLY A 81 -34.16 23.00 21.89
N GLY A 82 -34.01 24.31 21.68
CA GLY A 82 -32.80 25.01 22.12
C GLY A 82 -32.58 26.44 21.61
N LYS A 83 -33.56 27.33 21.74
CA LYS A 83 -33.36 28.78 21.65
C LYS A 83 -32.26 29.22 22.63
N ARG A 84 -31.30 30.03 22.19
CA ARG A 84 -30.78 31.22 22.92
C ARG A 84 -29.81 32.04 22.05
N ARG A 85 -30.26 33.26 21.73
CA ARG A 85 -29.41 34.39 21.31
C ARG A 85 -28.50 34.81 22.47
N PRO A 86 -27.33 35.39 22.16
CA PRO A 86 -26.92 36.61 22.84
C PRO A 86 -26.61 37.74 21.85
N SER A 87 -27.05 38.92 22.26
CA SER A 87 -26.95 40.23 21.64
C SER A 87 -25.67 40.97 22.04
N GLY A 88 -25.03 41.63 21.08
CA GLY A 88 -24.17 42.83 21.24
C GLY A 88 -22.70 42.60 21.62
N PRO A 89 -21.80 43.61 21.49
CA PRO A 89 -22.09 45.03 21.26
C PRO A 89 -21.39 45.70 20.05
N ASN A 90 -22.01 46.83 19.71
CA ASN A 90 -21.57 47.99 18.95
C ASN A 90 -20.11 48.41 19.19
N THR A 91 -19.35 48.65 18.12
CA THR A 91 -18.09 49.44 18.16
C THR A 91 -18.10 50.48 17.04
N GLN A 92 -18.47 51.70 17.43
CA GLN A 92 -18.12 52.93 16.71
C GLN A 92 -16.65 53.23 16.96
N GLY A 93 -15.89 53.54 15.91
CA GLY A 93 -14.46 53.83 16.02
C GLY A 93 -13.89 54.58 14.83
N ALA A 94 -14.05 55.90 14.87
CA ALA A 94 -13.18 56.97 14.37
C ALA A 94 -12.40 56.78 13.06
N GLY A 95 -12.68 57.67 12.11
CA GLY A 95 -11.94 57.84 10.87
C GLY A 95 -10.47 58.25 11.08
N LYS A 96 -9.60 57.60 10.32
CA LYS A 96 -8.26 58.11 9.96
C LYS A 96 -8.28 58.50 8.49
N ARG A 97 -7.83 59.72 8.20
CA ARG A 97 -7.63 60.24 6.86
C ARG A 97 -6.55 59.40 6.15
N PRO A 98 -6.75 59.00 4.89
CA PRO A 98 -5.77 58.25 4.13
C PRO A 98 -4.62 59.15 3.67
N ASP A 99 -3.38 58.67 3.87
CA ASP A 99 -2.16 59.28 3.35
C ASP A 99 -2.14 59.30 1.80
N PRO A 100 -1.62 60.36 1.18
CA PRO A 100 -1.64 60.55 -0.28
C PRO A 100 -0.67 59.64 -1.07
N GLU A 101 0.16 58.84 -0.41
CA GLU A 101 1.13 57.93 -1.06
C GLU A 101 0.52 56.59 -1.52
N ALA A 102 -0.78 56.38 -1.32
CA ALA A 102 -1.49 55.16 -1.70
C ALA A 102 -2.11 55.19 -3.12
N ARG A 103 -1.93 56.27 -3.90
CA ARG A 103 -2.58 56.42 -5.23
C ARG A 103 -1.82 55.80 -6.40
N GLU A 104 -0.53 55.52 -6.29
CA GLU A 104 0.24 54.89 -7.38
C GLU A 104 0.19 53.34 -7.35
N SER A 105 -0.29 52.76 -6.25
CA SER A 105 -0.47 51.31 -6.09
C SER A 105 -1.84 50.79 -6.56
N ALA A 106 -2.78 51.66 -6.91
CA ALA A 106 -4.14 51.27 -7.34
C ALA A 106 -4.21 50.83 -8.81
N SER A 107 -3.32 51.34 -9.68
CA SER A 107 -3.32 50.98 -11.11
C SER A 107 -2.68 49.61 -11.39
N LYS A 108 -1.68 49.20 -10.59
CA LYS A 108 -1.08 47.85 -10.68
C LYS A 108 -1.97 46.73 -10.11
N ARG A 109 -2.87 47.05 -9.17
CA ARG A 109 -3.81 46.06 -8.60
C ARG A 109 -4.99 45.73 -9.50
N ARG A 110 -5.29 46.55 -10.51
CA ARG A 110 -6.42 46.29 -11.43
C ARG A 110 -6.10 45.29 -12.54
N MET A 111 -4.82 45.11 -12.91
CA MET A 111 -4.41 44.07 -13.88
C MET A 111 -4.25 42.67 -13.27
N LEU A 112 -4.11 42.53 -11.95
CA LEU A 112 -4.06 41.22 -11.28
C LEU A 112 -5.44 40.68 -10.89
N ALA A 113 -6.50 41.47 -11.02
CA ALA A 113 -7.87 41.06 -10.67
C ALA A 113 -8.59 40.28 -11.79
N LEU A 114 -8.06 40.24 -13.02
CA LEU A 114 -8.66 39.50 -14.13
C LEU A 114 -8.12 38.06 -14.31
N ASN A 115 -7.06 37.67 -13.59
CA ASN A 115 -6.55 36.29 -13.57
C ASN A 115 -7.09 35.46 -12.39
N SER A 116 -7.97 36.04 -11.56
CA SER A 116 -8.58 35.38 -10.38
C SER A 116 -9.90 34.65 -10.70
N VAL A 117 -10.46 34.86 -11.90
CA VAL A 117 -11.79 34.34 -12.30
C VAL A 117 -11.66 33.18 -13.29
N LEU A 118 -10.68 32.31 -13.07
CA LEU A 118 -10.63 30.98 -13.68
C LEU A 118 -10.21 29.98 -12.62
N THR A 119 -10.88 29.98 -11.46
CA THR A 119 -11.00 28.73 -10.72
C THR A 119 -11.73 27.77 -11.67
N PRO A 120 -11.15 26.62 -12.03
CA PRO A 120 -11.88 25.61 -12.76
C PRO A 120 -13.10 25.28 -11.92
N GLN A 121 -14.30 25.65 -12.40
CA GLN A 121 -15.51 25.03 -11.90
C GLN A 121 -15.29 23.54 -12.07
N GLN A 122 -14.97 22.86 -10.97
CA GLN A 122 -14.93 21.41 -10.92
C GLN A 122 -16.32 20.97 -11.36
N ASN A 123 -16.37 20.51 -12.60
CA ASN A 123 -17.54 20.07 -13.30
C ASN A 123 -18.08 18.88 -12.50
N SER A 124 -19.00 19.15 -11.57
CA SER A 124 -19.66 18.16 -10.71
C SER A 124 -20.69 17.39 -11.52
N ARG A 125 -20.24 16.81 -12.64
CA ARG A 125 -20.89 15.65 -13.23
C ARG A 125 -20.65 14.51 -12.25
N SER A 126 -21.54 14.41 -11.26
CA SER A 126 -21.70 13.22 -10.45
C SER A 126 -21.74 12.03 -11.40
N ASN A 127 -20.75 11.14 -11.34
CA ASN A 127 -20.81 9.93 -12.14
C ASN A 127 -22.03 9.16 -11.67
N ALA A 128 -22.88 8.74 -12.60
CA ALA A 128 -24.10 8.00 -12.28
C ALA A 128 -23.84 6.67 -11.54
N PHE A 129 -22.58 6.26 -11.45
CA PHE A 129 -22.12 5.01 -10.84
C PHE A 129 -21.50 5.20 -9.45
N ASP A 130 -21.40 6.44 -8.95
CA ASP A 130 -20.90 6.67 -7.61
C ASP A 130 -22.04 6.50 -6.60
N ASP A 131 -22.06 5.34 -5.94
CA ASP A 131 -23.09 4.90 -4.99
C ASP A 131 -22.62 4.94 -3.52
N MET A 132 -21.37 5.37 -3.29
CA MET A 132 -20.73 5.40 -1.98
C MET A 132 -19.98 6.70 -1.74
N THR A 133 -20.06 7.21 -0.51
CA THR A 133 -19.34 8.41 -0.06
C THR A 133 -18.24 8.04 0.92
N LEU A 134 -17.00 8.44 0.62
CA LEU A 134 -15.89 8.33 1.56
C LEU A 134 -15.72 9.64 2.30
N THR A 135 -15.56 9.57 3.63
CA THR A 135 -15.26 10.72 4.50
C THR A 135 -13.83 10.62 5.02
N PHE A 136 -13.04 11.68 4.93
CA PHE A 136 -11.63 11.66 5.36
C PHE A 136 -11.46 12.35 6.72
N ASP A 137 -10.49 11.89 7.51
CA ASP A 137 -10.22 12.44 8.85
C ASP A 137 -9.80 13.91 8.82
N GLU A 138 -9.11 14.33 7.76
CA GLU A 138 -8.68 15.72 7.54
C GLU A 138 -9.81 16.62 7.01
N GLY A 139 -11.00 16.03 6.83
CA GLY A 139 -12.17 16.66 6.24
C GLY A 139 -12.30 16.40 4.75
N GLY A 140 -13.47 16.73 4.23
CA GLY A 140 -13.82 16.49 2.84
C GLY A 140 -14.44 15.12 2.61
N THR A 141 -15.07 15.01 1.44
CA THR A 141 -15.73 13.78 0.99
C THR A 141 -15.37 13.48 -0.46
N LYS A 142 -15.47 12.21 -0.84
CA LYS A 142 -15.30 11.75 -2.21
C LYS A 142 -16.39 10.73 -2.55
N GLN A 143 -17.07 10.94 -3.66
CA GLN A 143 -18.00 9.95 -4.23
C GLN A 143 -17.20 8.89 -5.01
N VAL A 144 -17.53 7.62 -4.80
CA VAL A 144 -16.85 6.47 -5.42
C VAL A 144 -17.85 5.38 -5.79
N CYS A 145 -17.44 4.51 -6.71
CA CYS A 145 -18.19 3.33 -7.10
C CYS A 145 -17.82 2.13 -6.21
N SER A 146 -18.78 1.67 -5.41
CA SER A 146 -18.61 0.55 -4.49
C SER A 146 -18.21 -0.74 -5.22
N LEU A 147 -18.82 -1.00 -6.40
CA LEU A 147 -18.53 -2.17 -7.21
C LEU A 147 -17.06 -2.21 -7.65
N LEU A 148 -16.51 -1.07 -8.08
CA LEU A 148 -15.11 -0.97 -8.49
C LEU A 148 -14.16 -1.30 -7.34
N LEU A 149 -14.41 -0.76 -6.15
CA LEU A 149 -13.63 -1.04 -4.95
C LEU A 149 -13.69 -2.52 -4.58
N ARG A 150 -14.88 -3.14 -4.61
CA ARG A 150 -15.04 -4.58 -4.31
C ARG A 150 -14.33 -5.48 -5.31
N MET A 151 -14.39 -5.16 -6.60
CA MET A 151 -13.72 -5.97 -7.64
C MET A 151 -12.20 -5.91 -7.53
N THR A 152 -11.64 -4.79 -7.08
CA THR A 152 -10.19 -4.56 -7.06
C THR A 152 -9.54 -4.86 -5.71
N SER A 153 -10.31 -4.89 -4.62
CA SER A 153 -9.80 -5.06 -3.26
C SER A 153 -10.60 -6.10 -2.47
N PRO A 154 -9.94 -7.19 -2.01
CA PRO A 154 -10.54 -8.17 -1.11
C PRO A 154 -10.98 -7.58 0.23
N VAL A 155 -10.32 -6.49 0.68
CA VAL A 155 -10.67 -5.80 1.93
C VAL A 155 -12.00 -5.09 1.77
N TRP A 156 -12.18 -4.34 0.68
CA TRP A 156 -13.45 -3.67 0.38
C TRP A 156 -14.58 -4.66 0.14
N ASP A 157 -14.34 -5.76 -0.57
CA ASP A 157 -15.36 -6.79 -0.78
C ASP A 157 -15.87 -7.38 0.53
N ARG A 158 -14.96 -7.79 1.43
CA ARG A 158 -15.35 -8.32 2.75
C ARG A 158 -16.04 -7.28 3.62
N MET A 159 -15.51 -6.06 3.64
CA MET A 159 -16.08 -4.97 4.43
C MET A 159 -17.52 -4.66 4.00
N LEU A 160 -17.78 -4.61 2.70
CA LEU A 160 -19.10 -4.30 2.16
C LEU A 160 -20.05 -5.51 2.13
N ALA A 161 -19.53 -6.74 2.07
CA ALA A 161 -20.33 -7.96 2.18
C ALA A 161 -20.76 -8.29 3.62
N SER A 162 -20.10 -7.71 4.64
CA SER A 162 -20.33 -8.05 6.05
C SER A 162 -21.67 -7.61 6.63
N GLY A 163 -22.45 -6.77 5.93
CA GLY A 163 -23.71 -6.22 6.42
C GLY A 163 -23.53 -5.23 7.60
N MET A 164 -22.31 -4.73 7.81
CA MET A 164 -22.04 -3.70 8.82
C MET A 164 -22.72 -2.36 8.47
N LYS A 165 -22.86 -1.47 9.47
CA LYS A 165 -23.58 -0.19 9.33
C LYS A 165 -23.03 0.67 8.19
N GLU A 166 -21.72 0.59 7.98
CA GLU A 166 -20.98 1.28 6.93
C GLU A 166 -21.48 0.86 5.54
N ALA A 167 -21.74 -0.44 5.32
CA ALA A 167 -22.29 -0.95 4.07
C ALA A 167 -23.73 -0.46 3.84
N CYS A 168 -24.55 -0.42 4.90
CA CYS A 168 -25.94 0.03 4.80
C CYS A 168 -26.09 1.55 4.62
N GLN A 169 -25.16 2.34 5.19
CA GLN A 169 -25.20 3.80 5.13
C GLN A 169 -24.57 4.36 3.84
N GLY A 170 -23.80 3.53 3.10
CA GLY A 170 -23.05 3.97 1.94
C GLY A 170 -22.00 5.04 2.27
N THR A 171 -21.59 5.15 3.54
CA THR A 171 -20.60 6.12 4.00
C THR A 171 -19.50 5.41 4.79
N VAL A 172 -18.24 5.60 4.38
CA VAL A 172 -17.08 4.95 5.01
C VAL A 172 -16.00 5.98 5.35
N THR A 173 -15.51 5.95 6.59
CA THR A 173 -14.41 6.81 7.01
C THR A 173 -13.07 6.22 6.63
N VAL A 174 -12.21 7.02 5.98
CA VAL A 174 -10.88 6.60 5.51
C VAL A 174 -9.80 7.40 6.25
N GLY A 175 -8.89 6.70 6.92
CA GLY A 175 -7.78 7.29 7.68
C GLY A 175 -6.57 7.70 6.84
N ALA A 176 -6.79 8.16 5.61
CA ALA A 176 -5.76 8.60 4.67
C ALA A 176 -6.03 10.04 4.20
N SER A 177 -5.03 10.69 3.61
CA SER A 177 -5.27 11.98 2.96
C SER A 177 -6.19 11.79 1.75
N LYS A 178 -6.96 12.82 1.42
CA LYS A 178 -7.84 12.78 0.26
C LYS A 178 -7.03 12.68 -1.03
N GLU A 179 -5.89 13.35 -1.09
CA GLU A 179 -4.98 13.41 -2.23
C GLU A 179 -4.38 12.03 -2.54
N ASP A 180 -3.87 11.32 -1.52
CA ASP A 180 -3.34 9.97 -1.69
C ASP A 180 -4.41 9.00 -2.17
N PHE A 181 -5.64 9.13 -1.61
CA PHE A 181 -6.76 8.30 -2.03
C PHE A 181 -7.23 8.64 -3.44
N ASP A 182 -7.24 9.90 -3.83
CA ASP A 182 -7.57 10.34 -5.19
C ASP A 182 -6.59 9.76 -6.23
N ALA A 183 -5.29 9.75 -5.90
CA ALA A 183 -4.27 9.12 -6.72
C ALA A 183 -4.46 7.60 -6.82
N PHE A 184 -4.67 6.93 -5.67
CA PHE A 184 -4.92 5.49 -5.58
C PHE A 184 -6.16 5.08 -6.37
N TYR A 185 -7.29 5.76 -6.14
CA TYR A 185 -8.56 5.47 -6.83
C TYR A 185 -8.44 5.73 -8.34
N GLY A 186 -7.68 6.75 -8.73
CA GLY A 186 -7.37 7.01 -10.14
C GLY A 186 -6.71 5.83 -10.85
N MET A 187 -5.90 5.02 -10.14
CA MET A 187 -5.28 3.81 -10.70
C MET A 187 -6.22 2.61 -10.79
N LEU A 188 -7.35 2.63 -10.07
CA LEU A 188 -8.35 1.56 -10.14
C LEU A 188 -9.28 1.71 -11.36
N LEU A 189 -9.37 2.93 -11.91
CA LEU A 189 -10.29 3.22 -13.02
C LEU A 189 -9.85 2.49 -14.30
N PRO A 190 -10.79 1.85 -15.03
CA PRO A 190 -10.49 1.25 -16.32
C PRO A 190 -9.88 2.25 -17.31
N GLY A 191 -8.81 1.84 -17.99
CA GLY A 191 -8.10 2.69 -18.95
C GLY A 191 -7.26 3.80 -18.32
N ALA A 192 -7.16 3.87 -16.99
CA ALA A 192 -6.27 4.81 -16.34
C ALA A 192 -4.82 4.34 -16.45
N SER A 193 -4.12 4.84 -17.46
CA SER A 193 -2.65 4.76 -17.53
C SER A 193 -2.02 5.91 -16.73
N ARG A 194 -2.57 6.23 -15.56
CA ARG A 194 -2.15 7.43 -14.83
C ARG A 194 -0.72 7.24 -14.36
N VAL A 195 0.18 8.03 -14.94
CA VAL A 195 1.57 8.07 -14.53
C VAL A 195 1.62 8.83 -13.22
N MET A 196 2.03 8.17 -12.15
CA MET A 196 2.42 8.87 -10.91
C MET A 196 3.64 9.71 -11.24
N GLU A 197 3.50 11.04 -11.16
CA GLU A 197 4.56 11.99 -11.50
C GLU A 197 5.43 12.32 -10.29
N HIS A 198 4.83 12.36 -9.10
CA HIS A 198 5.50 12.80 -7.89
C HIS A 198 5.86 11.65 -6.95
N GLU A 199 7.08 11.68 -6.40
CA GLU A 199 7.56 10.67 -5.45
C GLU A 199 6.71 10.58 -4.19
N SER A 200 6.19 11.71 -3.71
CA SER A 200 5.34 11.76 -2.52
C SER A 200 4.02 11.03 -2.70
N GLU A 201 3.44 11.09 -3.91
CA GLU A 201 2.19 10.40 -4.23
C GLU A 201 2.39 8.88 -4.22
N ILE A 202 3.54 8.40 -4.73
CA ILE A 202 3.85 6.97 -4.80
C ILE A 202 3.85 6.36 -3.39
N ASP A 203 4.36 7.07 -2.39
CA ASP A 203 4.44 6.55 -1.01
C ASP A 203 3.07 6.38 -0.37
N GLY A 204 2.16 7.34 -0.60
CA GLY A 204 0.78 7.29 -0.14
C GLY A 204 -0.01 6.19 -0.84
N VAL A 205 0.08 6.12 -2.17
CA VAL A 205 -0.58 5.09 -2.99
C VAL A 205 -0.08 3.69 -2.65
N LEU A 206 1.24 3.52 -2.47
CA LEU A 206 1.82 2.24 -2.05
C LEU A 206 1.28 1.81 -0.69
N ALA A 207 1.20 2.73 0.28
CA ALA A 207 0.64 2.42 1.59
C ALA A 207 -0.83 1.99 1.53
N LEU A 208 -1.64 2.64 0.68
CA LEU A 208 -3.04 2.28 0.45
C LEU A 208 -3.19 0.94 -0.26
N SER A 209 -2.34 0.66 -1.25
CA SER A 209 -2.37 -0.61 -2.00
C SER A 209 -2.06 -1.81 -1.09
N GLU A 210 -1.11 -1.68 -0.17
CA GLU A 210 -0.83 -2.72 0.83
C GLU A 210 -2.00 -2.88 1.81
N TYR A 211 -2.54 -1.75 2.28
CA TYR A 211 -3.63 -1.76 3.25
C TYR A 211 -4.91 -2.41 2.69
N TYR A 212 -5.28 -2.06 1.46
CA TYR A 212 -6.45 -2.58 0.77
C TYR A 212 -6.17 -3.83 -0.06
N GLN A 213 -4.94 -4.35 -0.05
CA GLN A 213 -4.54 -5.58 -0.76
C GLN A 213 -4.83 -5.51 -2.27
N VAL A 214 -4.34 -4.46 -2.92
CA VAL A 214 -4.49 -4.24 -4.36
C VAL A 214 -3.15 -4.44 -5.05
N ASP A 215 -2.84 -5.70 -5.38
CA ASP A 215 -1.51 -6.12 -5.83
C ASP A 215 -1.06 -5.43 -7.12
N PHE A 216 -1.94 -5.28 -8.12
CA PHE A 216 -1.57 -4.64 -9.39
C PHE A 216 -1.16 -3.17 -9.23
N VAL A 217 -1.76 -2.46 -8.26
CA VAL A 217 -1.37 -1.08 -7.92
C VAL A 217 0.00 -1.08 -7.26
N LYS A 218 0.24 -2.03 -6.34
CA LYS A 218 1.52 -2.21 -5.65
C LYS A 218 2.66 -2.51 -6.63
N GLU A 219 2.44 -3.38 -7.60
CA GLU A 219 3.39 -3.71 -8.68
C GLU A 219 3.69 -2.49 -9.57
N ALA A 220 2.67 -1.69 -9.89
CA ALA A 220 2.86 -0.44 -10.63
C ALA A 220 3.67 0.59 -9.83
N CYS A 221 3.44 0.70 -8.51
CA CYS A 221 4.28 1.49 -7.62
C CYS A 221 5.73 0.97 -7.62
N GLU A 222 5.96 -0.34 -7.48
CA GLU A 222 7.31 -0.92 -7.50
C GLU A 222 8.04 -0.61 -8.81
N THR A 223 7.35 -0.75 -9.95
CA THR A 223 7.89 -0.43 -11.28
C THR A 223 8.38 1.02 -11.37
N LYS A 224 7.65 1.96 -10.75
CA LYS A 224 8.07 3.36 -10.68
C LYS A 224 9.23 3.58 -9.70
N LEU A 225 9.20 2.94 -8.54
CA LEU A 225 10.30 3.01 -7.55
C LEU A 225 11.63 2.46 -8.10
N LEU A 226 11.57 1.48 -9.01
CA LEU A 226 12.74 0.95 -9.72
C LEU A 226 13.41 1.98 -10.65
N GLN A 227 12.71 3.05 -11.04
CA GLN A 227 13.26 4.14 -11.86
C GLN A 227 13.92 5.23 -11.01
N LEU A 228 13.55 5.34 -9.73
CA LEU A 228 14.07 6.32 -8.79
C LEU A 228 15.46 5.92 -8.24
N PRO A 229 16.26 6.88 -7.76
CA PRO A 229 17.55 6.60 -7.13
C PRO A 229 17.39 5.76 -5.86
N THR A 230 18.35 4.86 -5.62
CA THR A 230 18.37 4.03 -4.41
C THR A 230 18.81 4.83 -3.20
N SER A 231 18.06 4.76 -2.10
CA SER A 231 18.40 5.38 -0.81
C SER A 231 18.14 4.40 0.35
N VAL A 232 18.67 4.71 1.54
CA VAL A 232 18.41 3.93 2.76
C VAL A 232 16.91 3.86 3.06
N GLU A 233 16.20 4.97 2.86
CA GLU A 233 14.74 5.04 3.06
C GLU A 233 14.00 4.13 2.07
N ARG A 234 14.40 4.10 0.80
CA ARG A 234 13.83 3.21 -0.21
C ARG A 234 14.12 1.73 0.09
N LEU A 235 15.28 1.40 0.66
CA LEU A 235 15.57 0.04 1.12
C LEU A 235 14.63 -0.39 2.25
N LEU A 236 14.48 0.45 3.27
CA LEU A 236 13.59 0.18 4.41
C LEU A 236 12.11 0.14 3.99
N GLN A 237 11.72 0.99 3.04
CA GLN A 237 10.39 0.95 2.43
C GLN A 237 10.16 -0.37 1.69
N ALA A 238 11.12 -0.80 0.86
CA ALA A 238 11.01 -2.05 0.12
C ALA A 238 10.90 -3.26 1.05
N GLU A 239 11.65 -3.27 2.16
CA GLU A 239 11.52 -4.28 3.21
C GLU A 239 10.13 -4.27 3.85
N LYS A 240 9.65 -3.09 4.27
CA LYS A 240 8.38 -2.91 4.95
C LYS A 240 7.18 -3.37 4.12
N TYR A 241 7.19 -3.06 2.83
CA TYR A 241 6.08 -3.38 1.92
C TYR A 241 6.32 -4.67 1.12
N GLY A 242 7.41 -5.40 1.37
CA GLY A 242 7.73 -6.65 0.66
C GLY A 242 7.96 -6.46 -0.85
N LEU A 243 8.58 -5.35 -1.25
CA LEU A 243 8.92 -5.05 -2.65
C LEU A 243 10.24 -5.73 -3.04
N ALA A 244 10.17 -7.00 -3.43
CA ALA A 244 11.34 -7.86 -3.59
C ALA A 244 12.35 -7.34 -4.62
N GLN A 245 11.88 -6.79 -5.75
CA GLN A 245 12.79 -6.34 -6.81
C GLN A 245 13.52 -5.06 -6.39
N GLN A 246 12.79 -4.11 -5.81
CA GLN A 246 13.37 -2.88 -5.29
C GLN A 246 14.32 -3.17 -4.12
N TYR A 247 13.96 -4.10 -3.22
CA TYR A 247 14.81 -4.50 -2.10
C TYR A 247 16.15 -5.06 -2.61
N GLU A 248 16.13 -6.03 -3.51
CA GLU A 248 17.33 -6.62 -4.10
C GLU A 248 18.21 -5.60 -4.83
N ARG A 249 17.58 -4.68 -5.59
CA ARG A 249 18.29 -3.56 -6.24
C ARG A 249 18.98 -2.67 -5.22
N CYS A 250 18.27 -2.29 -4.16
CA CYS A 250 18.79 -1.44 -3.09
C CYS A 250 19.93 -2.13 -2.33
N ILE A 251 19.85 -3.44 -2.04
CA ILE A 251 20.93 -4.20 -1.39
C ILE A 251 22.20 -4.20 -2.25
N LYS A 252 22.07 -4.44 -3.56
CA LYS A 252 23.22 -4.43 -4.49
C LYS A 252 23.86 -3.04 -4.58
N ALA A 253 23.05 -1.99 -4.68
CA ALA A 253 23.54 -0.62 -4.68
C ALA A 253 24.25 -0.30 -3.34
N ALA A 254 23.62 -0.62 -2.22
CA ALA A 254 24.15 -0.41 -0.88
C ALA A 254 25.51 -1.06 -0.65
N ALA A 255 25.71 -2.28 -1.18
CA ALA A 255 26.97 -2.99 -1.08
C ALA A 255 28.15 -2.31 -1.81
N THR A 256 27.87 -1.35 -2.69
CA THR A 256 28.89 -0.66 -3.51
C THR A 256 29.03 0.83 -3.20
N THR A 257 27.93 1.52 -2.88
CA THR A 257 27.91 2.99 -2.83
C THR A 257 27.66 3.58 -1.45
N TYR A 258 27.18 2.81 -0.46
CA TYR A 258 26.77 3.39 0.81
C TYR A 258 27.94 3.87 1.64
N THR A 259 27.76 5.02 2.29
CA THR A 259 28.71 5.57 3.25
C THR A 259 28.59 4.89 4.61
N GLU A 260 29.61 5.04 5.45
CA GLU A 260 29.60 4.52 6.82
C GLU A 260 28.37 5.00 7.62
N GLU A 261 27.93 6.25 7.37
CA GLU A 261 26.84 6.85 8.13
C GLU A 261 25.48 6.29 7.71
N GLN A 262 25.33 5.97 6.44
CA GLN A 262 24.17 5.24 5.93
C GLN A 262 24.10 3.82 6.51
N LEU A 263 25.23 3.14 6.66
CA LEU A 263 25.29 1.82 7.30
C LEU A 263 24.98 1.90 8.80
N LYS A 264 25.44 2.94 9.50
CA LYS A 264 25.07 3.21 10.90
C LYS A 264 23.58 3.49 11.04
N GLN A 265 22.99 4.24 10.11
CA GLN A 265 21.54 4.46 10.08
C GLN A 265 20.80 3.15 9.85
N LEU A 266 21.20 2.35 8.86
CA LEU A 266 20.60 1.05 8.57
C LEU A 266 20.66 0.12 9.79
N ARG A 267 21.80 0.07 10.50
CA ARG A 267 21.96 -0.70 11.75
C ARG A 267 20.92 -0.35 12.81
N ARG A 268 20.54 0.93 12.92
CA ARG A 268 19.57 1.41 13.90
C ARG A 268 18.14 1.07 13.49
N CYS A 269 17.84 1.10 12.19
CA CYS A 269 16.48 0.95 11.67
C CYS A 269 16.11 -0.50 11.36
N SER A 270 17.02 -1.26 10.73
CA SER A 270 16.81 -2.66 10.35
C SER A 270 18.14 -3.43 10.37
N PRO A 271 18.44 -4.17 11.45
CA PRO A 271 19.65 -4.98 11.53
C PRO A 271 19.64 -6.12 10.50
N ASP A 272 18.46 -6.64 10.15
CA ASP A 272 18.30 -7.72 9.17
C ASP A 272 18.69 -7.25 7.76
N ALA A 273 18.24 -6.06 7.37
CA ALA A 273 18.67 -5.44 6.11
C ALA A 273 20.18 -5.17 6.09
N LEU A 274 20.78 -4.75 7.22
CA LEU A 274 22.23 -4.58 7.31
C LEU A 274 22.98 -5.89 7.12
N GLU A 275 22.48 -7.00 7.68
CA GLU A 275 23.08 -8.32 7.47
C GLU A 275 23.08 -8.70 5.99
N ARG A 276 21.96 -8.48 5.30
CA ARG A 276 21.85 -8.72 3.85
C ARG A 276 22.85 -7.88 3.04
N VAL A 277 23.02 -6.60 3.39
CA VAL A 277 24.03 -5.73 2.78
C VAL A 277 25.44 -6.27 3.05
N ALA A 278 25.75 -6.70 4.28
CA ALA A 278 27.07 -7.23 4.63
C ALA A 278 27.40 -8.53 3.87
N VAL A 279 26.42 -9.42 3.69
CA VAL A 279 26.57 -10.62 2.86
C VAL A 279 26.84 -10.24 1.40
N ALA A 280 26.10 -9.25 0.85
CA ALA A 280 26.32 -8.76 -0.49
C ALA A 280 27.72 -8.14 -0.67
N MET A 281 28.19 -7.33 0.28
CA MET A 281 29.55 -6.77 0.29
C MET A 281 30.61 -7.87 0.29
N ARG A 282 30.47 -8.87 1.16
CA ARG A 282 31.40 -10.03 1.21
C ARG A 282 31.45 -10.78 -0.12
N ASN A 283 30.31 -10.98 -0.76
CA ASN A 283 30.22 -11.63 -2.06
C ASN A 283 30.93 -10.83 -3.16
N LEU A 284 30.84 -9.50 -3.13
CA LEU A 284 31.53 -8.62 -4.08
C LEU A 284 33.06 -8.66 -3.88
N LEU A 285 33.54 -8.61 -2.64
CA LEU A 285 34.97 -8.72 -2.33
C LEU A 285 35.53 -10.08 -2.77
N SER A 286 34.81 -11.16 -2.47
CA SER A 286 35.21 -12.52 -2.88
C SER A 286 35.31 -12.68 -4.40
N ARG A 287 34.44 -11.99 -5.16
CA ARG A 287 34.51 -11.97 -6.64
C ARG A 287 35.71 -11.17 -7.14
N ARG A 288 36.04 -10.05 -6.50
CA ARG A 288 37.21 -9.22 -6.84
C ARG A 288 38.51 -9.99 -6.62
N ASP A 289 38.64 -10.72 -5.52
CA ASP A 289 39.85 -11.51 -5.22
C ASP A 289 40.08 -12.61 -6.24
N ARG A 290 39.00 -13.29 -6.67
CA ARG A 290 39.07 -14.30 -7.74
C ARG A 290 39.46 -13.69 -9.09
N ALA A 291 38.93 -12.52 -9.42
CA ALA A 291 39.29 -11.81 -10.65
C ALA A 291 40.78 -11.40 -10.65
N ASN A 292 41.29 -10.94 -9.51
CA ASN A 292 42.71 -10.60 -9.35
C ASN A 292 43.63 -11.83 -9.41
N GLN A 293 43.22 -12.95 -8.81
CA GLN A 293 44.01 -14.21 -8.85
C GLN A 293 43.98 -14.86 -10.24
N GLY A 294 42.88 -14.74 -10.98
CA GLY A 294 42.76 -15.25 -12.36
C GLY A 294 43.51 -14.42 -13.41
N GLY A 295 43.80 -13.15 -13.13
CA GLY A 295 44.50 -12.25 -14.06
C GLY A 295 46.00 -12.55 -14.24
N ALA A 296 46.64 -13.26 -13.31
CA ALA A 296 48.07 -13.58 -13.39
C ALA A 296 48.37 -14.87 -14.19
N ARG A 297 47.34 -15.63 -14.55
CA ARG A 297 47.46 -16.77 -15.47
C ARG A 297 46.34 -16.65 -16.47
N SER A 298 46.54 -15.78 -17.46
CA SER A 298 45.86 -15.96 -18.74
C SER A 298 46.08 -17.44 -19.09
N PRO A 299 45.03 -18.29 -19.11
CA PRO A 299 45.19 -19.62 -19.67
C PRO A 299 45.69 -19.33 -21.07
N VAL A 300 46.95 -19.71 -21.34
CA VAL A 300 47.48 -19.72 -22.70
C VAL A 300 46.47 -20.53 -23.46
N VAL A 301 45.54 -19.83 -24.13
CA VAL A 301 44.55 -20.47 -24.97
C VAL A 301 45.45 -21.16 -26.00
N PRO A 302 45.51 -22.50 -26.02
CA PRO A 302 46.25 -23.15 -27.08
C PRO A 302 45.60 -22.61 -28.34
N VAL A 303 46.39 -21.90 -29.15
CA VAL A 303 45.98 -21.34 -30.43
C VAL A 303 45.48 -22.53 -31.25
N ARG A 304 44.19 -22.83 -31.14
CA ARG A 304 43.51 -23.78 -31.99
C ARG A 304 43.44 -23.06 -33.33
N ARG A 305 44.48 -23.28 -34.13
CA ARG A 305 44.51 -22.96 -35.56
C ARG A 305 43.14 -23.33 -36.12
N SER A 306 42.46 -22.30 -36.58
CA SER A 306 41.17 -22.36 -37.24
C SER A 306 41.20 -23.40 -38.36
N ALA A 307 40.60 -24.57 -38.11
CA ALA A 307 40.03 -25.36 -39.19
C ALA A 307 38.77 -24.63 -39.63
N ARG A 308 38.93 -23.74 -40.62
CA ARG A 308 37.85 -23.29 -41.50
C ARG A 308 37.27 -24.52 -42.20
N LEU A 309 36.04 -24.87 -41.90
CA LEU A 309 35.13 -25.60 -42.79
C LEU A 309 33.71 -25.21 -42.36
N ALA A 310 33.09 -24.23 -43.00
CA ALA A 310 32.27 -24.41 -44.21
C ALA A 310 30.96 -25.17 -43.91
N ALA A 311 29.91 -24.40 -43.60
CA ALA A 311 28.48 -24.72 -43.79
C ALA A 311 27.77 -23.35 -43.72
N GLN A 312 27.55 -22.60 -44.80
CA GLN A 312 26.72 -22.83 -45.99
C GLN A 312 25.26 -23.21 -45.68
N LYS A 313 24.35 -22.31 -46.12
CA LYS A 313 22.91 -22.46 -46.36
C LYS A 313 22.04 -22.65 -45.10
N LYS A 314 20.94 -21.92 -44.91
CA LYS A 314 19.87 -21.72 -45.89
C LYS A 314 19.05 -20.48 -45.48
N VAL A 315 19.03 -19.47 -46.34
CA VAL A 315 18.05 -18.37 -46.30
C VAL A 315 16.74 -18.93 -46.82
N MET A 316 15.67 -18.85 -46.02
CA MET A 316 14.30 -19.00 -46.50
C MET A 316 13.64 -17.62 -46.35
N PRO A 317 13.16 -17.01 -47.44
CA PRO A 317 12.23 -15.89 -47.36
C PRO A 317 10.82 -16.47 -47.12
N GLU A 318 10.15 -16.01 -46.07
CA GLU A 318 8.70 -16.15 -45.97
C GLU A 318 8.07 -14.82 -46.37
N ASP A 319 7.53 -14.82 -47.57
CA ASP A 319 6.47 -13.92 -48.00
C ASP A 319 5.19 -14.31 -47.24
N ILE A 320 4.55 -13.37 -46.56
CA ILE A 320 3.15 -13.51 -46.12
C ILE A 320 2.44 -12.19 -46.42
N ASP A 321 1.39 -12.33 -47.25
CA ASP A 321 0.41 -11.34 -47.73
C ASP A 321 -0.34 -10.56 -46.64
#